data_AF-A0A379KNN2-F1
#
_entry.id   AF-A0A379KNN2-F1
#
_cell.length_a   1.000
_cell.length_b   1.000
_cell.length_c   1.000
_cell.angle_alpha   90.00
_cell.angle_beta   90.00
_cell.angle_gamma   90.00
#
_symmetry.space_group_name_H-M   'P 1'
#
loop_
_entity.id
_entity.type
_entity.pdbx_description
1 polymer ?
#
loop_
_entity_poly.entity_id
_entity_poly.type
_entity_poly.pdbx_seq_one_letter_code
_entity_poly.pdbx_strand_id
1 'polypeptide(L)' 'MEHDPGKMKVRRQTVEHPFGTLKFWMGSTHFLTKTLPRVSTEMSLHVLAYNLKRMMSIFGIAGLLEAIRA' A
#
# COMPACT_ATOMS: atom_id res chain seq x y z
N MET A 1 7.38 -22.34 6.47
CA MET A 1 5.91 -22.25 6.71
C MET A 1 5.40 -23.48 7.44
N GLU A 2 5.97 -24.68 7.21
CA GLU A 2 5.64 -25.90 7.97
C GLU A 2 5.85 -25.76 9.49
N HIS A 3 6.93 -25.11 9.93
CA HIS A 3 7.23 -24.96 11.36
C HIS A 3 6.42 -23.87 12.11
N ASP A 4 5.61 -23.08 11.41
CA ASP A 4 4.75 -22.07 12.05
C ASP A 4 3.50 -21.83 11.18
N PRO A 5 2.46 -22.68 11.35
CA PRO A 5 1.25 -22.66 10.53
C PRO A 5 0.50 -21.32 10.60
N GLY A 6 0.70 -20.54 11.68
CA GLY A 6 0.03 -19.26 11.91
C GLY A 6 0.55 -18.11 11.02
N LYS A 7 1.79 -18.20 10.52
CA LYS A 7 2.43 -17.10 9.75
C LYS A 7 1.66 -16.69 8.51
N MET A 8 1.04 -17.64 7.80
CA MET A 8 0.25 -17.32 6.60
C MET A 8 -1.03 -16.55 6.95
N LYS A 9 -1.67 -16.88 8.07
CA LYS A 9 -2.87 -16.19 8.54
C LYS A 9 -2.54 -14.75 8.97
N VAL A 10 -1.44 -14.55 9.68
CA VAL A 10 -0.97 -13.22 10.08
C VAL A 10 -0.63 -12.37 8.86
N ARG A 11 0.19 -12.90 7.93
CA ARG A 11 0.53 -12.19 6.68
C ARG A 11 -0.72 -11.76 5.94
N ARG A 12 -1.67 -12.68 5.79
CA ARG A 12 -2.96 -12.42 5.16
C ARG A 12 -3.69 -11.24 5.83
N GLN A 13 -3.85 -11.27 7.15
CA GLN A 13 -4.50 -10.18 7.90
C GLN A 13 -3.78 -8.84 7.76
N THR A 14 -2.43 -8.84 7.75
CA THR A 14 -1.65 -7.60 7.67
C THR A 14 -1.68 -6.97 6.27
N VAL A 15 -1.73 -7.78 5.20
CA VAL A 15 -1.64 -7.29 3.83
C VAL A 15 -2.99 -7.12 3.13
N GLU A 16 -3.98 -7.98 3.44
CA GLU A 16 -5.28 -7.95 2.76
C GLU A 16 -6.00 -6.62 2.95
N HIS A 17 -5.94 -6.04 4.14
CA HIS A 17 -6.60 -4.77 4.40
C HIS A 17 -6.00 -3.62 3.56
N PRO A 18 -4.66 -3.38 3.56
CA PRO A 18 -4.03 -2.44 2.63
C PRO A 18 -4.35 -2.67 1.17
N PHE A 19 -4.28 -3.92 0.69
CA PHE A 19 -4.58 -4.25 -0.70
C PHE A 19 -6.06 -4.01 -1.04
N GLY A 20 -6.97 -4.30 -0.11
CA GLY A 20 -8.39 -4.03 -0.26
C GLY A 20 -8.69 -2.54 -0.37
N THR A 21 -8.11 -1.71 0.50
CA THR A 21 -8.26 -0.25 0.45
C THR A 21 -7.70 0.33 -0.84
N LEU A 22 -6.50 -0.11 -1.24
CA LEU A 22 -5.84 0.37 -2.44
C LEU A 22 -6.64 0.02 -3.70
N LYS A 23 -7.11 -1.23 -3.83
CA LYS A 23 -8.00 -1.63 -4.93
C LYS A 23 -9.31 -0.86 -4.94
N PHE A 24 -9.92 -0.62 -3.78
CA PHE A 24 -11.14 0.16 -3.67
C PHE A 24 -10.95 1.60 -4.18
N TRP A 25 -9.83 2.25 -3.85
CA TRP A 25 -9.54 3.61 -4.32
C TRP A 25 -9.12 3.69 -5.78
N MET A 26 -8.43 2.67 -6.29
CA MET A 26 -8.14 2.58 -7.73
C MET A 26 -9.44 2.48 -8.56
N GLY A 27 -10.54 2.06 -7.94
CA GLY A 27 -11.82 1.89 -8.61
C GLY A 27 -11.87 0.60 -9.45
N SER A 28 -12.98 0.43 -10.17
CA SER A 28 -13.19 -0.69 -11.09
C SER A 28 -12.66 -0.42 -12.50
N THR A 29 -12.10 0.76 -12.74
CA THR A 29 -11.59 1.19 -14.04
C THR A 29 -10.24 0.56 -14.35
N HIS A 30 -9.92 0.44 -15.64
CA HIS A 30 -8.62 -0.06 -16.09
C HIS A 30 -7.51 0.95 -15.77
N PHE A 31 -6.27 0.45 -15.68
CA PHE A 31 -5.09 1.31 -15.66
C PHE A 31 -5.13 2.29 -16.84
N LEU A 32 -4.76 3.53 -16.57
CA LEU A 32 -4.72 4.60 -17.58
C LEU A 32 -3.62 4.34 -18.60
N THR A 33 -2.55 3.66 -18.18
CA THR A 33 -1.39 3.37 -19.01
C THR A 33 -1.43 1.97 -19.64
N LYS A 34 -0.70 1.82 -20.75
CA LYS A 34 -0.50 0.54 -21.45
C LYS A 34 0.97 0.14 -21.37
N THR A 35 1.26 -1.16 -21.47
CA THR A 35 2.58 -1.81 -21.30
C THR A 35 3.03 -1.96 -19.85
N LEU A 36 3.70 -3.07 -19.53
CA LEU A 36 4.10 -3.43 -18.16
C LEU A 36 4.90 -2.34 -17.42
N PRO A 37 5.91 -1.67 -18.02
CA PRO A 37 6.69 -0.65 -17.30
C PRO A 37 5.86 0.58 -16.88
N ARG A 38 4.87 0.96 -17.71
CA ARG A 38 4.02 2.12 -17.41
C ARG A 38 2.96 1.77 -16.38
N VAL A 39 2.35 0.58 -16.51
CA VAL A 39 1.39 0.06 -15.53
C VAL A 39 2.05 -0.14 -14.16
N SER A 40 3.29 -0.63 -14.11
CA SER A 40 4.00 -0.75 -12.82
C SER A 40 4.27 0.60 -12.18
N THR A 41 4.51 1.65 -12.99
CA THR A 41 4.68 3.02 -12.50
C THR A 41 3.37 3.54 -11.91
N GLU A 42 2.25 3.35 -12.61
CA GLU A 42 0.92 3.73 -12.13
C GLU A 42 0.55 3.02 -10.81
N MET A 43 0.77 1.71 -10.74
CA MET A 43 0.60 0.93 -9.51
C MET A 43 1.50 1.45 -8.37
N SER A 44 2.75 1.81 -8.67
CA SER A 44 3.69 2.33 -7.69
C SER A 44 3.24 3.68 -7.12
N LEU A 45 2.65 4.55 -7.94
CA LEU A 45 2.07 5.82 -7.50
C LEU A 45 0.86 5.60 -6.57
N HIS A 46 -0.01 4.64 -6.88
CA HIS A 46 -1.12 4.28 -5.97
C HIS A 46 -0.62 3.78 -4.61
N VAL A 47 0.39 2.91 -4.60
CA VAL A 47 1.01 2.40 -3.36
C VAL A 47 1.66 3.54 -2.58
N LEU A 48 2.37 4.45 -3.24
CA LEU A 48 2.99 5.61 -2.61
C LEU A 48 1.94 6.52 -1.95
N ALA A 49 0.87 6.86 -2.68
CA ALA A 49 -0.21 7.70 -2.16
C ALA A 49 -0.91 7.04 -0.95
N TYR A 50 -1.18 5.73 -1.01
CA TYR A 50 -1.73 4.99 0.11
C TYR A 50 -0.79 5.01 1.32
N ASN A 51 0.51 4.75 1.12
CA ASN A 51 1.50 4.75 2.19
C ASN A 51 1.60 6.11 2.87
N LEU A 52 1.64 7.21 2.10
CA LEU A 52 1.65 8.56 2.65
C LEU A 52 0.40 8.84 3.49
N LYS A 53 -0.80 8.50 2.98
CA LYS A 53 -2.03 8.71 3.77
C LYS A 53 -2.04 7.86 5.04
N ARG A 54 -1.59 6.61 4.96
CA ARG A 54 -1.49 5.71 6.12
C ARG A 54 -0.51 6.26 7.16
N MET A 55 0.67 6.70 6.73
CA MET A 55 1.69 7.26 7.61
C MET A 55 1.24 8.56 8.26
N MET A 56 0.57 9.45 7.51
CA MET A 56 -0.05 10.65 8.10
C MET A 56 -1.10 10.31 9.16
N SER A 57 -1.86 9.22 8.98
CA SER A 57 -2.83 8.75 9.98
C SER A 57 -2.16 8.18 11.24
N ILE A 58 -1.02 7.50 11.10
CA ILE A 58 -0.29 6.86 12.21
C ILE A 58 0.54 7.88 13.00
N PHE A 59 1.32 8.72 12.31
CA PHE A 59 2.29 9.63 12.93
C PHE A 59 1.76 11.07 13.08
N GLY A 60 0.65 11.41 12.44
CA GLY A 60 0.28 12.80 12.19
C GLY A 60 1.18 13.46 11.14
N ILE A 61 0.78 14.62 10.64
CA ILE A 61 1.54 15.34 9.59
C ILE A 61 2.92 15.78 10.11
N ALA A 62 2.96 16.42 11.29
CA ALA A 62 4.21 16.90 11.88
C ALA A 62 5.18 15.74 12.20
N GLY A 63 4.68 14.67 12.82
CA GLY A 63 5.49 13.50 13.15
C GLY A 63 6.05 12.81 11.91
N LEU A 64 5.26 12.74 10.82
CA LEU A 64 5.75 12.20 9.55
C LEU A 64 6.86 13.05 8.93
N LEU A 65 6.72 14.38 8.94
CA LEU A 65 7.73 15.27 8.37
C LEU A 65 9.06 15.15 9.10
N GLU A 66 9.03 15.04 10.42
CA GLU A 66 10.25 14.82 11.22
C GLU A 66 10.86 13.44 10.95
N ALA A 67 10.04 12.39 10.84
CA ALA A 67 10.52 11.05 10.53
C ALA A 67 11.18 10.92 9.14
N ILE A 68 10.76 11.72 8.16
CA ILE A 68 11.34 11.71 6.80
C ILE A 68 12.66 12.49 6.73
N ARG A 69 12.86 13.47 7.60
CA ARG A 69 14.07 14.32 7.63
C ARG A 69 15.26 13.65 8.32
N ALA A 70 15.00 12.63 9.15
CA ALA A 70 15.98 11.92 9.96
C ALA A 70 16.88 10.96 9.14
#